data_AF-A0A2E5V784-F1
#
_entry.id   AF-A0A2E5V784-F1
#
_cell.length_a   1.000
_cell.length_b   1.000
_cell.length_c   1.000
_cell.angle_alpha   90.00
_cell.angle_beta   90.00
_cell.angle_gamma   90.00
#
_symmetry.space_group_name_H-M   'P 1'
#
loop_
_entity.id
_entity.type
_entity.pdbx_description
1 polymer ?
#
loop_
_entity_poly.entity_id
_entity_poly.type
_entity_poly.pdbx_seq_one_letter_code
_entity_poly.pdbx_strand_id
1 'polypeptide(L)'
;MHLNLKNRTANLPKTKNGLPRTVPLSTRPMATLNKIPTHISGKVFPISETALRGQWRRTIKKAGIKNLKLHDLRHEATSGFFEKRLNIMEVLAIRERKDLKMLKRYTHLKAEDLALKLG
;
A
#
# COMPACT_ATOMS: atom_id res chain seq x y z
N MET A 1 1.55 6.39 13.02
CA MET A 1 1.07 5.09 12.52
C MET A 1 1.29 4.09 13.63
N HIS A 2 0.30 3.28 13.95
CA HIS A 2 0.38 2.24 14.98
C HIS A 2 0.23 0.87 14.34
N LEU A 3 1.14 -0.04 14.62
CA LEU A 3 1.14 -1.39 14.08
C LEU A 3 0.47 -2.35 15.06
N ASN A 4 -0.47 -3.15 14.56
CA ASN A 4 -1.00 -4.31 15.24
C ASN A 4 -0.51 -5.55 14.50
N LEU A 5 0.61 -6.11 14.97
CA LEU A 5 1.28 -7.23 14.31
C LEU A 5 0.47 -8.53 14.37
N LYS A 6 -0.27 -8.74 15.47
CA LYS A 6 -1.16 -9.91 15.66
C LYS A 6 -2.27 -9.92 14.61
N ASN A 7 -2.93 -8.78 14.41
CA ASN A 7 -4.02 -8.65 13.45
C ASN A 7 -3.54 -8.30 12.04
N ARG A 8 -2.22 -8.14 11.84
CA ARG A 8 -1.58 -7.72 10.57
C ARG A 8 -2.20 -6.45 10.01
N THR A 9 -2.39 -5.44 10.86
CA THR A 9 -2.99 -4.16 10.47
C THR A 9 -2.14 -2.98 10.90
N ALA A 10 -2.24 -1.88 10.15
CA ALA A 10 -1.64 -0.59 10.50
C ALA A 10 -2.73 0.47 10.61
N ASN A 11 -2.82 1.12 11.78
CA ASN A 11 -3.68 2.27 12.00
C ASN A 11 -2.95 3.57 11.60
N LEU A 12 -3.57 4.32 10.72
CA LEU A 12 -3.13 5.61 10.21
C LEU A 12 -4.07 6.69 10.81
N PRO A 13 -3.68 7.33 11.93
CA PRO A 13 -4.57 8.25 12.65
C PRO A 13 -4.81 9.56 11.89
N LYS A 14 -3.86 9.98 11.05
CA LYS A 14 -3.96 11.16 10.20
C LYS A 14 -3.73 10.76 8.75
N THR A 15 -4.71 11.08 7.91
CA THR A 15 -4.67 10.86 6.46
C THR A 15 -4.83 12.21 5.76
N LYS A 16 -4.64 12.23 4.43
CA LYS A 16 -4.84 13.40 3.58
C LYS A 16 -6.23 14.01 3.76
N ASN A 17 -7.24 13.20 4.07
CA ASN A 17 -8.62 13.65 4.25
C ASN A 17 -9.01 13.81 5.74
N GLY A 18 -8.04 13.77 6.66
CA GLY A 18 -8.26 13.95 8.09
C GLY A 18 -8.91 12.77 8.83
N LEU A 19 -9.43 11.77 8.11
CA LEU A 19 -10.08 10.61 8.71
C LEU A 19 -9.07 9.50 9.07
N PRO A 20 -9.12 8.94 10.27
CA PRO A 20 -8.29 7.80 10.62
C PRO A 20 -8.71 6.57 9.80
N ARG A 21 -7.75 5.68 9.52
CA ARG A 21 -8.04 4.43 8.81
C ARG A 21 -7.10 3.32 9.21
N THR A 22 -7.62 2.09 9.16
CA THR A 22 -6.84 0.88 9.36
C THR A 22 -6.62 0.18 8.03
N VAL A 23 -5.38 -0.17 7.72
CA VAL A 23 -5.02 -0.90 6.49
C VAL A 23 -4.49 -2.28 6.80
N PRO A 24 -4.86 -3.31 6.02
CA PRO A 24 -4.27 -4.63 6.17
C PRO A 24 -2.83 -4.62 5.63
N LEU A 25 -1.97 -5.42 6.25
CA LEU A 25 -0.60 -5.67 5.85
C LEU A 25 -0.49 -7.11 5.33
N SER A 26 0.06 -7.26 4.13
CA SER A 26 0.39 -8.59 3.61
C SER A 26 1.62 -9.17 4.32
N THR A 27 1.90 -10.45 4.07
CA THR A 27 3.00 -11.18 4.72
C THR A 27 4.37 -10.56 4.44
N ARG A 28 4.59 -10.00 3.24
CA ARG A 28 5.88 -9.39 2.86
C ARG A 28 6.23 -8.16 3.70
N PRO A 29 5.39 -7.10 3.79
CA PRO A 29 5.61 -6.00 4.72
C PRO A 29 5.79 -6.45 6.16
N MET A 30 5.01 -7.43 6.63
CA MET A 30 5.13 -7.97 7.99
C MET A 30 6.52 -8.59 8.25
N ALA A 31 7.02 -9.39 7.32
CA ALA A 31 8.35 -9.98 7.42
C ALA A 31 9.46 -8.92 7.47
N THR A 32 9.30 -7.80 6.77
CA THR A 32 10.23 -6.68 6.85
C THR A 32 10.10 -5.92 8.16
N LEU A 33 8.88 -5.57 8.58
CA LEU A 33 8.60 -4.81 9.80
C LEU A 33 9.08 -5.55 11.05
N ASN A 34 8.94 -6.88 11.10
CA ASN A 34 9.43 -7.70 12.22
C ASN A 34 10.96 -7.67 12.36
N LYS A 35 11.70 -7.28 11.32
CA LYS A 35 13.18 -7.14 11.36
C LYS A 35 13.63 -5.74 11.77
N ILE A 36 12.71 -4.78 11.86
CA ILE A 36 13.05 -3.41 12.23
C ILE A 36 12.97 -3.29 13.76
N PRO A 37 14.07 -2.92 14.44
CA PRO A 37 14.04 -2.72 15.88
C PRO A 37 13.11 -1.56 16.26
N THR A 38 12.44 -1.68 17.40
CA THR A 38 11.59 -0.63 17.93
C THR A 38 12.43 0.57 18.38
N HIS A 39 12.15 1.74 17.83
CA HIS A 39 12.84 2.96 18.23
C HIS A 39 12.26 3.55 19.52
N ILE A 40 13.10 4.11 20.38
CA ILE A 40 12.71 4.71 21.69
C ILE A 40 11.64 5.79 21.58
N SER A 41 11.57 6.49 20.44
CA SER A 41 10.55 7.53 20.19
C SER A 41 9.16 6.98 19.85
N GLY A 42 9.00 5.66 19.79
CA GLY A 42 7.75 4.99 19.39
C GLY A 42 7.43 5.08 17.89
N LYS A 43 8.23 5.79 17.10
CA LYS A 43 8.06 5.86 15.63
C LYS A 43 8.58 4.58 14.98
N VAL A 44 7.74 3.97 14.14
CA VAL A 44 8.14 2.81 13.29
C VAL A 44 9.29 3.17 12.35
N PHE A 45 9.25 4.37 11.77
CA PHE A 45 10.30 4.90 10.91
C PHE A 45 10.77 6.25 11.49
N PRO A 46 11.88 6.30 12.24
CA PRO A 46 12.38 7.51 12.86
C PRO A 46 13.20 8.38 11.86
N ILE A 47 12.65 8.63 10.68
CA ILE A 47 13.31 9.39 9.61
C ILE A 47 12.44 10.56 9.15
N SER A 48 13.07 11.65 8.70
CA SER A 48 12.37 12.78 8.09
C SER A 48 11.96 12.47 6.65
N GLU A 49 11.00 13.23 6.13
CA GLU A 49 10.59 13.11 4.73
C GLU A 49 11.75 13.37 3.75
N THR A 50 12.58 14.36 4.04
CA THR A 50 13.77 14.69 3.24
C THR A 50 14.76 13.52 3.22
N ALA A 51 14.99 12.89 4.38
CA ALA A 51 15.85 11.71 4.47
C ALA A 51 15.28 10.53 3.68
N LEU A 52 13.97 10.30 3.76
CA LEU A 52 13.27 9.28 2.98
C LEU A 52 13.43 9.50 1.47
N ARG A 53 13.17 10.73 0.99
CA ARG A 53 13.33 11.10 -0.43
C ARG A 53 14.79 10.92 -0.90
N GLY A 54 15.75 11.29 -0.05
CA GLY A 54 17.18 11.10 -0.31
C GLY A 54 17.56 9.63 -0.45
N GLN A 55 17.10 8.78 0.49
CA GLN A 55 17.33 7.34 0.42
C GLN A 55 16.66 6.71 -0.80
N TRP A 56 15.41 7.10 -1.11
CA TRP A 56 14.71 6.61 -2.30
C TRP A 56 15.53 6.84 -3.57
N ARG A 57 16.01 8.07 -3.79
CA ARG A 57 16.82 8.41 -4.96
C ARG A 57 18.09 7.57 -5.05
N ARG A 58 18.79 7.34 -3.92
CA ARG A 58 19.99 6.50 -3.89
C ARG A 58 19.68 5.03 -4.18
N THR A 59 18.60 4.49 -3.62
CA THR A 59 18.17 3.10 -3.85
C THR A 59 17.81 2.86 -5.31
N ILE A 60 17.03 3.76 -5.92
CA ILE A 60 16.65 3.67 -7.34
C ILE A 60 17.88 3.75 -8.25
N LYS A 61 18.82 4.67 -7.96
CA LYS A 61 20.08 4.77 -8.69
C LYS A 61 20.90 3.48 -8.56
N LYS A 62 21.03 2.93 -7.35
CA LYS A 62 21.76 1.67 -7.10
C LYS A 62 21.12 0.47 -7.81
N ALA A 63 19.79 0.45 -7.92
CA ALA A 63 19.05 -0.59 -8.62
C ALA A 63 19.05 -0.44 -10.15
N GLY A 64 19.60 0.65 -10.71
CA GLY A 64 19.61 0.90 -12.15
C GLY A 64 18.23 1.21 -12.75
N ILE A 65 17.23 1.50 -11.93
CA ILE A 65 15.85 1.73 -12.38
C ILE A 65 15.71 3.20 -12.82
N LYS A 66 15.12 3.43 -13.98
CA LYS A 66 14.83 4.77 -14.51
C LYS A 66 13.37 5.14 -14.27
N ASN A 67 13.11 6.42 -14.03
CA ASN A 67 11.77 7.02 -13.98
C ASN A 67 10.77 6.46 -12.94
N LEU A 68 11.23 5.75 -11.90
CA LEU A 68 10.36 5.25 -10.83
C LEU A 68 10.24 6.25 -9.66
N LYS A 69 9.03 6.79 -9.43
CA LYS A 69 8.70 7.69 -8.33
C LYS A 69 8.00 6.93 -7.20
N LEU A 70 8.06 7.48 -5.98
CA LEU A 70 7.41 6.87 -4.81
C LEU A 70 5.89 6.66 -4.97
N HIS A 71 5.19 7.53 -5.71
CA HIS A 71 3.75 7.37 -5.91
C HIS A 71 3.40 6.24 -6.87
N ASP A 72 4.33 5.84 -7.75
CA ASP A 72 4.14 4.72 -8.67
C ASP A 72 4.01 3.40 -7.89
N LEU A 73 4.65 3.28 -6.73
CA LEU A 73 4.46 2.12 -5.83
C LEU A 73 3.01 1.94 -5.40
N ARG A 74 2.25 3.04 -5.25
CA ARG A 74 0.83 2.97 -4.91
C ARG A 74 -0.02 2.58 -6.13
N HIS A 75 0.41 2.95 -7.33
CA HIS A 75 -0.22 2.48 -8.57
C HIS A 75 0.02 0.99 -8.75
N GLU A 76 1.26 0.54 -8.61
CA GLU A 76 1.66 -0.86 -8.69
C GLU A 76 0.92 -1.73 -7.67
N ALA A 77 0.86 -1.30 -6.41
CA ALA A 77 0.10 -2.02 -5.38
C ALA A 77 -1.39 -2.13 -5.74
N THR A 78 -1.96 -1.12 -6.41
CA THR A 78 -3.37 -1.16 -6.85
C THR A 78 -3.56 -2.19 -7.95
N SER A 79 -2.69 -2.18 -8.98
CA SER A 79 -2.72 -3.19 -10.05
C SER A 79 -2.61 -4.61 -9.48
N GLY A 80 -1.63 -4.85 -8.60
CA GLY A 80 -1.44 -6.15 -7.97
C GLY A 80 -2.59 -6.62 -7.06
N PHE A 81 -3.44 -5.71 -6.56
CA PHE A 81 -4.67 -6.11 -5.87
C PHE A 81 -5.72 -6.67 -6.84
N PHE A 82 -5.88 -6.04 -8.01
CA PHE A 82 -6.81 -6.54 -9.03
C PHE A 82 -6.34 -7.85 -9.66
N GLU A 83 -5.03 -8.01 -9.87
CA GLU A 83 -4.46 -9.31 -10.29
C GLU A 83 -4.74 -10.43 -9.28
N LYS A 84 -4.82 -10.09 -7.99
CA LYS A 84 -5.24 -11.01 -6.91
C LYS A 84 -6.76 -11.16 -6.79
N ARG A 85 -7.51 -10.66 -7.78
CA ARG A 85 -8.97 -10.76 -7.88
C ARG A 85 -9.75 -10.05 -6.76
N LEU A 86 -9.12 -9.08 -6.07
CA LEU A 86 -9.85 -8.23 -5.13
C LEU A 86 -10.89 -7.43 -5.91
N ASN A 87 -12.07 -7.30 -5.33
CA ASN A 87 -13.13 -6.48 -5.88
C ASN A 87 -12.87 -4.99 -5.60
N ILE A 88 -13.60 -4.12 -6.30
CA ILE A 88 -13.43 -2.66 -6.21
C ILE A 88 -13.63 -2.15 -4.77
N MET A 89 -14.58 -2.71 -4.02
CA MET A 89 -14.89 -2.29 -2.66
C MET A 89 -13.77 -2.68 -1.68
N GLU A 90 -13.18 -3.85 -1.84
CA GLU A 90 -12.01 -4.29 -1.07
C GLU A 90 -10.80 -3.39 -1.35
N VAL A 91 -10.54 -3.09 -2.62
CA VAL A 91 -9.44 -2.18 -3.00
C VAL A 91 -9.69 -0.78 -2.46
N LEU A 92 -10.92 -0.29 -2.47
CA LEU A 92 -11.29 1.00 -1.89
C LEU A 92 -11.06 1.05 -0.38
N ALA A 93 -11.38 -0.02 0.36
CA ALA A 93 -11.09 -0.09 1.79
C ALA A 93 -9.58 -0.02 2.09
N ILE A 94 -8.76 -0.65 1.22
CA ILE A 94 -7.30 -0.67 1.34
C ILE A 94 -6.65 0.63 0.84
N ARG A 95 -7.32 1.45 0.03
CA ARG A 95 -6.80 2.73 -0.48
C ARG A 95 -7.37 3.93 0.26
N GLU A 96 -6.64 5.04 0.22
CA GLU A 96 -7.02 6.27 0.94
C GLU A 96 -8.00 7.16 0.15
N ARG A 97 -8.23 6.87 -1.14
CA ARG A 97 -9.10 7.69 -2.01
C ARG A 97 -10.37 6.93 -2.38
N LYS A 98 -11.51 7.63 -2.25
CA LYS A 98 -12.85 7.16 -2.65
C LYS A 98 -13.13 7.31 -4.16
N ASP A 99 -12.14 7.66 -4.97
CA ASP A 99 -12.38 7.95 -6.39
C ASP A 99 -12.45 6.66 -7.23
N LEU A 100 -13.68 6.17 -7.35
CA LEU A 100 -14.07 5.05 -8.20
C LEU A 100 -13.67 5.25 -9.67
N LYS A 101 -13.64 6.49 -10.18
CA LYS A 101 -13.33 6.75 -11.59
C LYS A 101 -11.90 6.34 -11.94
N MET A 102 -10.96 6.49 -11.01
CA MET A 102 -9.58 6.04 -11.22
C MET A 102 -9.46 4.52 -11.13
N LEU A 103 -10.24 3.85 -10.28
CA LEU A 103 -10.21 2.39 -10.15
C LEU A 103 -10.78 1.68 -11.38
N LYS A 104 -11.71 2.30 -12.11
CA LYS A 104 -12.24 1.77 -13.38
C LYS A 104 -11.15 1.44 -14.40
N ARG A 105 -10.00 2.12 -14.36
CA ARG A 105 -8.85 1.85 -15.25
C ARG A 105 -8.17 0.50 -14.99
N TYR A 106 -8.38 -0.08 -13.80
CA TYR A 106 -7.79 -1.34 -13.38
C TYR A 106 -8.81 -2.48 -13.37
N THR A 107 -10.08 -2.19 -13.69
CA THR A 107 -11.17 -3.16 -13.73
C THR A 107 -11.40 -3.59 -15.17
N HIS A 108 -10.52 -4.43 -15.70
CA HIS A 108 -10.86 -5.26 -16.86
C HIS A 108 -11.61 -6.47 -16.34
N LEU A 109 -12.86 -6.27 -15.90
CA LEU A 109 -13.75 -7.36 -15.51
C LEU A 109 -14.01 -8.19 -16.77
N LYS A 110 -13.41 -9.38 -16.85
CA LYS A 110 -13.69 -10.33 -17.91
C LYS A 110 -14.98 -11.06 -17.59
N ALA A 111 -15.79 -11.34 -18.62
CA ALA A 111 -17.04 -12.09 -18.45
C ALA A 111 -16.77 -13.48 -17.88
N GLU A 112 -15.64 -14.11 -18.26
CA GLU A 112 -15.21 -15.40 -17.71
C GLU A 112 -14.96 -15.35 -16.19
N ASP A 113 -14.35 -14.28 -15.68
CA ASP A 113 -14.11 -14.12 -14.24
C ASP A 113 -15.41 -13.87 -13.46
N LEU A 114 -16.43 -13.29 -14.11
CA LEU A 114 -17.77 -13.14 -13.52
C LEU A 114 -18.53 -14.47 -13.52
N ALA A 115 -18.43 -15.27 -14.59
CA ALA A 115 -19.04 -16.59 -14.67
C ALA A 115 -18.53 -17.51 -13.55
N LEU A 116 -17.21 -17.55 -13.29
CA LEU A 116 -16.61 -18.30 -12.18
C LEU A 116 -17.15 -17.91 -10.79
N LYS A 117 -17.72 -16.70 -10.64
CA LYS A 117 -18.31 -16.23 -9.37
C LYS A 117 -19.80 -16.51 -9.24
N LEU A 118 -20.47 -16.83 -10.35
CA LEU A 118 -21.91 -17.09 -10.38
C LEU A 118 -22.25 -18.58 -10.18
N GLY A 119 -21.28 -19.48 -10.33
CA GLY A 119 -21.45 -20.93 -10.24
C GLY A 119 -20.98 -21.61 -11.51
#